data_AF-A0A7Y6CD60-F1
#
_entry.id   AF-A0A7Y6CD60-F1
#
_cell.length_a   1.000
_cell.length_b   1.000
_cell.length_c   1.000
_cell.angle_alpha   90.00
_cell.angle_beta   90.00
_cell.angle_gamma   90.00
#
_symmetry.space_group_name_H-M   'P 1'
#
loop_
_entity.id
_entity.type
_entity.pdbx_description
1 polymer ?
#
loop_
_entity_poly.entity_id
_entity_poly.type
_entity_poly.pdbx_seq_one_letter_code
_entity_poly.pdbx_strand_id
1 'polypeptide(L)'
;MDELMLDGNAIAGLLQEVFAVEMTTAIGTCGSCGAAGAVGAVHVYRGAGIVLRCPHCDNVLAKIVKNDSRVWIDFRGTRTLEVAV
;
A
#
# COMPACT_ATOMS: atom_id res chain seq x y z
N MET A 1 -3.74 -18.25 6.92
CA MET A 1 -3.25 -17.40 5.81
C MET A 1 -4.41 -17.31 4.86
N ASP A 2 -5.06 -16.14 4.83
CA ASP A 2 -6.30 -15.95 4.06
C ASP A 2 -5.97 -16.05 2.57
N GLU A 3 -6.72 -16.84 1.81
CA GLU A 3 -6.40 -17.23 0.41
C GLU A 3 -6.33 -16.04 -0.57
N LEU A 4 -6.77 -14.87 -0.12
CA LEU A 4 -6.86 -13.62 -0.88
C LEU A 4 -5.81 -12.57 -0.47
N MET A 5 -4.97 -12.87 0.53
CA MET A 5 -3.95 -11.95 1.04
C MET A 5 -2.65 -12.10 0.24
N LEU A 6 -2.22 -10.99 -0.36
CA LEU A 6 -1.00 -10.86 -1.16
C LEU A 6 -0.02 -9.92 -0.46
N ASP A 7 1.21 -9.84 -0.94
CA ASP A 7 2.15 -8.80 -0.53
C ASP A 7 2.07 -7.55 -1.43
N GLY A 8 2.71 -6.46 -0.99
CA GLY A 8 2.74 -5.17 -1.69
C GLY A 8 3.31 -5.23 -3.11
N ASN A 9 4.19 -6.18 -3.41
CA ASN A 9 4.74 -6.31 -4.76
C ASN A 9 3.67 -6.70 -5.78
N ALA A 10 2.58 -7.35 -5.33
CA ALA A 10 1.48 -7.74 -6.20
C ALA A 10 0.74 -6.54 -6.83
N ILE A 11 0.93 -5.32 -6.34
CA ILE A 11 0.34 -4.10 -6.89
C ILE A 11 1.37 -3.14 -7.50
N ALA A 12 2.61 -3.59 -7.71
CA ALA A 12 3.70 -2.77 -8.25
C ALA A 12 3.33 -2.06 -9.56
N GLY A 13 2.70 -2.76 -10.50
CA GLY A 13 2.27 -2.17 -11.78
C GLY A 13 1.28 -1.01 -11.62
N LEU A 14 0.31 -1.15 -10.72
CA LEU A 14 -0.64 -0.07 -10.41
C LEU A 14 0.07 1.11 -9.74
N LEU A 15 1.04 0.86 -8.87
CA LEU A 15 1.81 1.94 -8.23
C LEU A 15 2.70 2.67 -9.25
N GLN A 16 3.29 1.96 -10.23
CA GLN A 16 4.04 2.57 -11.33
C GLN A 16 3.18 3.52 -12.16
N GLU A 17 1.96 3.14 -12.48
CA GLU A 17 1.03 3.99 -13.24
C GLU A 17 0.73 5.33 -12.55
N VAL A 18 0.83 5.39 -11.22
CA VAL A 18 0.49 6.57 -10.43
C VAL A 18 1.71 7.41 -10.03
N PHE A 19 2.78 6.76 -9.56
CA PHE A 19 3.89 7.46 -8.89
C PHE A 19 5.13 7.66 -9.78
N ALA A 20 5.19 7.07 -10.98
CA ALA A 20 6.32 7.16 -11.92
C ALA A 20 7.70 6.75 -11.37
N VAL A 21 7.76 6.23 -10.14
CA VAL A 21 8.95 5.75 -9.43
C VAL A 21 8.66 4.39 -8.80
N GLU A 22 9.70 3.60 -8.52
CA GLU A 22 9.59 2.30 -7.87
C GLU A 22 9.05 2.46 -6.44
N MET A 23 7.80 2.06 -6.21
CA MET A 23 7.12 2.26 -4.94
C MET A 23 7.21 1.05 -4.00
N THR A 24 7.55 -0.16 -4.47
CA THR A 24 7.60 -1.32 -3.58
C THR A 24 8.75 -1.22 -2.58
N THR A 25 9.81 -0.47 -2.93
CA THR A 25 10.93 -0.13 -2.04
C THR A 25 10.68 1.10 -1.17
N ALA A 26 9.63 1.88 -1.43
CA ALA A 26 9.26 3.02 -0.60
C ALA A 26 9.01 2.59 0.85
N ILE A 27 9.45 3.39 1.82
CA ILE A 27 9.29 3.07 3.24
C ILE A 27 8.07 3.78 3.80
N GLY A 28 7.07 3.00 4.23
CA GLY A 28 5.88 3.50 4.89
C GLY A 28 5.96 3.35 6.40
N THR A 29 5.62 4.40 7.14
CA THR A 29 5.46 4.34 8.61
C THR A 29 3.99 4.21 8.98
N CYS A 30 3.63 3.20 9.77
CA CYS A 30 2.26 3.02 10.26
C CYS A 30 1.84 4.15 11.19
N GLY A 31 0.70 4.78 10.90
CA GLY A 31 0.10 5.80 11.76
C GLY A 31 -0.31 5.28 13.14
N SER A 32 -0.67 4.01 13.24
CA SER A 32 -1.15 3.36 14.47
C SER A 32 -0.01 2.83 15.35
N CYS A 33 0.77 1.84 14.89
CA CYS A 33 1.81 1.19 15.71
C CYS A 33 3.21 1.80 15.54
N GLY A 34 3.41 2.69 14.57
CA GLY A 34 4.72 3.31 14.31
C GLY A 34 5.73 2.42 13.57
N ALA A 35 5.41 1.16 13.26
CA ALA A 35 6.29 0.29 12.48
C ALA A 35 6.57 0.89 11.09
N ALA A 36 7.84 0.86 10.67
CA ALA A 36 8.28 1.31 9.37
C ALA A 36 8.77 0.12 8.53
N GLY A 37 8.41 0.08 7.26
CA GLY A 37 8.81 -1.00 6.36
C GLY A 37 8.50 -0.70 4.90
N ALA A 38 9.10 -1.50 4.02
CA ALA A 38 8.88 -1.39 2.58
C ALA A 38 7.40 -1.62 2.23
N VAL A 39 6.86 -0.81 1.31
CA VAL A 39 5.49 -0.99 0.80
C VAL A 39 5.32 -2.39 0.21
N GLY A 40 6.34 -2.95 -0.43
CA GLY A 40 6.34 -4.32 -0.96
C GLY A 40 6.09 -5.39 0.09
N ALA A 41 6.36 -5.12 1.38
CA ALA A 41 6.18 -6.06 2.48
C ALA A 41 4.82 -5.93 3.20
N VAL A 42 3.95 -4.99 2.80
CA VAL A 42 2.63 -4.83 3.42
C VAL A 42 1.68 -5.96 3.03
N HIS A 43 0.67 -6.23 3.87
CA HIS A 43 -0.40 -7.15 3.49
C HIS A 43 -1.40 -6.45 2.56
N VAL A 44 -1.67 -7.02 1.40
CA VAL A 44 -2.58 -6.51 0.38
C VAL A 44 -3.80 -7.40 0.26
N TYR A 45 -4.97 -6.78 0.26
CA TYR A 45 -6.25 -7.45 0.06
C TYR A 45 -6.96 -6.84 -1.15
N ARG A 46 -7.54 -7.69 -2.00
CA ARG A 46 -8.27 -7.28 -3.22
C ARG A 46 -9.77 -7.58 -3.10
N GLY A 47 -10.60 -6.73 -3.71
CA GLY A 47 -12.06 -6.85 -3.76
C GLY A 47 -12.64 -5.74 -4.64
N ALA A 48 -13.64 -5.00 -4.15
CA ALA A 48 -14.12 -3.76 -4.81
C ALA A 48 -13.04 -2.65 -4.88
N GLY A 49 -11.92 -2.82 -4.19
CA GLY A 49 -10.73 -1.99 -4.25
C GLY A 49 -9.53 -2.77 -3.71
N ILE A 50 -8.43 -2.06 -3.46
CA ILE A 50 -7.19 -2.62 -2.90
C ILE A 50 -6.97 -2.00 -1.53
N VAL A 51 -6.72 -2.84 -0.53
CA VAL A 51 -6.48 -2.40 0.85
C VAL A 51 -5.10 -2.89 1.29
N LEU A 52 -4.25 -1.95 1.71
CA LEU A 52 -2.93 -2.22 2.28
C LEU A 52 -3.03 -2.17 3.80
N ARG A 53 -2.58 -3.22 4.48
CA ARG A 53 -2.56 -3.33 5.94
C ARG A 53 -1.16 -3.50 6.46
N CYS A 54 -0.93 -2.94 7.64
CA CYS A 54 0.31 -3.09 8.37
C CYS A 54 0.52 -4.56 8.78
N PRO A 55 1.65 -5.20 8.44
CA PRO A 55 1.94 -6.57 8.84
C PRO A 55 2.01 -6.78 10.36
N HIS A 56 2.20 -5.70 11.12
CA HIS A 56 2.40 -5.75 12.58
C HIS A 56 1.12 -5.57 13.40
N CYS A 57 0.15 -4.80 12.91
CA CYS A 57 -1.06 -4.47 13.69
C CYS A 57 -2.36 -4.47 12.87
N ASP A 58 -2.31 -4.91 11.61
CA ASP A 58 -3.43 -4.95 10.66
C ASP A 58 -4.14 -3.61 10.39
N ASN A 59 -3.63 -2.49 10.92
CA ASN A 59 -4.15 -1.17 10.61
C ASN A 59 -4.10 -0.92 9.11
N VAL A 60 -5.17 -0.35 8.56
CA VAL A 60 -5.26 0.00 7.15
C VAL A 60 -4.30 1.17 6.89
N LEU A 61 -3.20 0.91 6.19
CA LEU A 61 -2.20 1.91 5.82
C LEU A 61 -2.70 2.75 4.66
N ALA A 62 -3.17 2.10 3.60
CA ALA A 62 -3.69 2.75 2.42
C ALA A 62 -4.86 2.00 1.78
N LYS A 63 -5.66 2.71 0.99
CA LYS A 63 -6.69 2.13 0.13
C LYS A 63 -6.57 2.72 -1.26
N ILE A 64 -6.71 1.88 -2.27
CA ILE A 64 -6.70 2.29 -3.68
C ILE A 64 -7.99 1.83 -4.33
N VAL A 65 -8.67 2.75 -5.00
CA VAL A 65 -9.81 2.45 -5.87
C VAL A 65 -9.49 3.05 -7.23
N LYS A 66 -9.67 2.27 -8.29
CA LYS A 66 -9.42 2.69 -9.67
C LYS A 66 -10.67 2.43 -10.52
N ASN A 67 -10.99 3.37 -11.40
CA ASN A 67 -11.85 3.14 -12.55
C ASN A 67 -11.07 3.48 -13.84
N ASP A 68 -11.73 3.44 -15.00
CA ASP A 68 -11.09 3.61 -16.30
C ASP A 68 -10.38 4.97 -16.50
N SER A 69 -10.73 5.99 -15.71
CA SER A 69 -10.23 7.38 -15.90
C SER A 69 -9.57 7.98 -14.67
N ARG A 70 -9.74 7.38 -13.49
CA ARG A 70 -9.36 7.98 -12.20
C ARG A 70 -8.88 6.92 -11.24
N VAL A 71 -7.88 7.31 -10.45
CA VAL A 71 -7.38 6.56 -9.31
C VAL A 71 -7.54 7.42 -8.07
N TRP A 72 -8.10 6.84 -7.01
CA TRP A 72 -8.18 7.43 -5.68
C TRP A 72 -7.30 6.64 -4.73
N ILE A 73 -6.43 7.35 -4.02
CA ILE A 73 -5.55 6.75 -3.01
C ILE A 73 -5.74 7.48 -1.69
N ASP A 74 -6.08 6.72 -0.65
CA ASP A 74 -6.15 7.19 0.73
C ASP A 74 -4.93 6.70 1.50
N PHE A 75 -4.21 7.61 2.15
CA PHE A 75 -3.05 7.30 2.99
C PHE A 75 -3.26 7.67 4.46
N ARG A 76 -4.50 7.89 4.92
CA ARG A 76 -4.77 8.32 6.31
C ARG A 76 -4.16 7.43 7.40
N GLY A 77 -3.93 6.15 7.13
CA GLY A 77 -3.30 5.23 8.08
C GLY A 77 -1.77 5.14 7.95
N THR A 78 -1.19 5.82 6.97
CA THR A 78 0.26 5.96 6.78
C THR A 78 0.69 7.33 7.31
N ARG A 79 1.62 7.34 8.26
CA ARG A 79 2.15 8.57 8.84
C ARG A 79 3.11 9.28 7.90
N THR A 80 4.04 8.52 7.33
CA THR A 80 5.03 9.01 6.38
C THR A 80 5.20 7.98 5.28
N LEU A 81 5.50 8.46 4.08
CA LEU A 81 5.93 7.64 2.96
C LEU A 81 7.21 8.26 2.42
N GLU A 82 8.32 7.54 2.62
CA GLU A 82 9.63 7.91 2.08
C GLU A 82 9.81 7.25 0.72
N VAL A 83 10.20 8.04 -0.27
CA VAL A 83 10.32 7.62 -1.67
C VAL A 83 11.68 8.07 -2.18
N ALA A 84 12.41 7.16 -2.83
CA ALA A 84 13.66 7.49 -3.51
C ALA A 84 13.35 8.28 -4.80
N VAL A 85 14.09 9.38 -5.02
CA VAL A 85 13.97 10.26 -6.19
C VAL A 85 15.20 10.22 -7.07
#